data_AF-A0A7V2DF24-F1
#
_entry.id   AF-A0A7V2DF24-F1
#
_cell.length_a   1.000
_cell.length_b   1.000
_cell.length_c   1.000
_cell.angle_alpha   90.00
_cell.angle_beta   90.00
_cell.angle_gamma   90.00
#
_symmetry.space_group_name_H-M   'P 1'
#
loop_
_entity.id
_entity.type
_entity.pdbx_description
1 polymer ?
#
loop_
_entity_poly.entity_id
_entity_poly.type
_entity_poly.pdbx_seq_one_letter_code
_entity_poly.pdbx_strand_id
1 'polypeptide(L)' 'MAIGVAHDMKKNFEDLINLNIYTNDAPEAQDFEIKSSTTVFADGDRVPLDIALARETMNAYLKERL' A
#
# COMPACT_ATOMS: atom_id res chain seq x y z
N MET A 1 -11.22 0.57 -4.37
CA MET A 1 -10.04 1.26 -4.95
C MET A 1 -8.95 1.31 -3.89
N ALA A 2 -7.75 0.77 -4.18
CA ALA A 2 -6.67 0.65 -3.19
C ALA A 2 -6.13 2.00 -2.71
N ILE A 3 -6.12 3.03 -3.56
CA ILE A 3 -5.71 4.40 -3.17
C ILE A 3 -6.55 4.92 -1.99
N GLY A 4 -7.86 4.68 -2.01
CA GLY A 4 -8.75 5.09 -0.92
C GLY A 4 -8.47 4.34 0.38
N VAL A 5 -8.10 3.05 0.30
CA VAL A 5 -7.68 2.26 1.46
C VAL A 5 -6.37 2.80 2.00
N ALA A 6 -5.40 3.09 1.14
CA ALA A 6 -4.09 3.59 1.53
C ALA A 6 -4.19 4.95 2.25
N HIS A 7 -5.04 5.87 1.77
CA HIS A 7 -5.31 7.13 2.47
C HIS A 7 -5.96 6.91 3.85
N ASP A 8 -6.87 5.94 3.97
CA ASP A 8 -7.49 5.59 5.25
C ASP A 8 -6.45 5.05 6.23
N MET A 9 -5.54 4.17 5.76
CA MET A 9 -4.43 3.67 6.57
C MET A 9 -3.51 4.82 6.99
N LYS A 10 -3.17 5.75 6.10
CA LYS A 10 -2.36 6.92 6.47
C LYS A 10 -3.04 7.80 7.51
N LYS A 11 -4.36 7.84 7.59
CA LYS A 11 -5.06 8.55 8.69
C LYS A 11 -5.02 7.75 9.99
N ASN A 12 -5.22 6.44 9.93
CA ASN A 12 -5.23 5.58 11.13
C ASN A 12 -3.84 5.40 11.74
N PHE A 13 -2.80 5.46 10.92
CA PHE A 13 -1.40 5.22 11.28
C PHE A 13 -0.54 6.45 10.99
N GLU A 14 -1.11 7.65 11.16
CA GLU A 14 -0.59 8.97 10.78
C GLU A 14 0.94 9.11 10.85
N ASP A 15 1.52 8.91 12.03
CA ASP A 15 2.97 9.02 12.26
C ASP A 15 3.73 7.69 12.10
N LEU A 16 3.02 6.57 12.01
CA LEU A 16 3.61 5.22 12.00
C LEU A 16 3.93 4.72 10.58
N ILE A 17 3.24 5.23 9.56
CA ILE A 17 3.48 4.83 8.17
C ILE A 17 3.77 6.03 7.28
N ASN A 18 4.70 5.88 6.34
CA ASN A 18 4.87 6.84 5.26
C ASN A 18 4.14 6.36 4.00
N LEU A 19 3.13 7.11 3.56
CA LEU A 19 2.35 6.76 2.37
C LEU A 19 2.90 7.52 1.16
N ASN A 20 3.42 6.78 0.19
CA ASN A 20 3.78 7.31 -1.12
C ASN A 20 2.95 6.62 -2.20
N ILE A 21 2.37 7.42 -3.11
CA ILE A 21 1.58 6.92 -4.23
C ILE A 21 2.23 7.41 -5.52
N TYR A 22 2.72 6.46 -6.30
CA TYR A 22 3.38 6.70 -7.56
C TYR A 22 2.54 6.20 -8.73
N THR A 23 2.66 6.88 -9.87
CA THR A 23 2.17 6.35 -11.14
C THR A 23 3.18 5.34 -11.70
N ASN A 24 2.72 4.48 -12.59
CA ASN A 24 3.53 3.41 -13.18
C ASN A 24 4.77 3.93 -13.95
N ASP A 25 4.73 5.20 -14.36
CA ASP A 25 5.79 5.87 -15.13
C ASP A 25 6.84 6.55 -14.21
N ALA A 26 6.55 6.64 -12.90
CA ALA A 26 7.46 7.26 -11.96
C ALA A 26 8.76 6.44 -11.84
N PRO A 27 9.93 7.10 -11.69
CA PRO A 27 11.20 6.40 -11.56
C PRO A 27 11.23 5.48 -10.33
N GLU A 28 10.55 5.84 -9.24
CA GLU A 28 10.40 4.99 -8.05
C GLU A 28 9.63 3.69 -8.33
N ALA A 29 8.78 3.66 -9.35
CA ALA A 29 7.98 2.49 -9.70
C ALA A 29 8.71 1.54 -10.67
N GLN A 30 9.81 1.99 -11.30
CA GLN A 30 10.58 1.20 -12.28
C GLN A 30 11.32 0.01 -11.65
N ASP A 31 11.68 0.12 -10.37
CA ASP A 31 12.36 -0.95 -9.63
C ASP A 31 11.40 -2.07 -9.19
N PHE A 32 10.09 -1.84 -9.30
CA PHE A 32 9.06 -2.77 -8.86
C PHE A 32 8.38 -3.48 -10.02
N GLU A 33 8.14 -4.78 -9.85
CA GLU A 33 7.43 -5.58 -10.87
C GLU A 33 5.91 -5.29 -10.84
N ILE A 34 5.50 -4.26 -11.58
CA ILE A 34 4.10 -3.84 -11.72
C ILE A 34 3.35 -4.84 -12.62
N LYS A 35 2.72 -5.84 -12.00
CA LYS A 35 1.93 -6.85 -12.74
C LYS A 35 0.47 -6.45 -12.99
N SER A 36 0.02 -5.31 -12.48
CA SER A 36 -1.39 -4.87 -12.56
C SER A 36 -1.50 -3.36 -12.36
N SER A 37 -2.65 -2.78 -12.73
CA SER A 37 -2.97 -1.34 -12.56
C SER A 37 -2.92 -0.85 -11.11
N THR A 38 -2.77 -1.74 -10.14
CA THR A 38 -2.63 -1.41 -8.73
C THR A 38 -1.64 -2.40 -8.13
N THR A 39 -0.57 -1.89 -7.54
CA THR A 39 0.40 -2.68 -6.77
C THR A 39 0.67 -1.91 -5.49
N VAL A 40 0.65 -2.61 -4.36
CA VAL A 40 0.89 -2.02 -3.05
C VAL A 40 2.04 -2.75 -2.40
N PHE A 41 2.97 -1.98 -1.83
CA PHE A 41 4.12 -2.48 -1.10
C PHE A 41 4.07 -1.91 0.32
N ALA A 42 4.43 -2.73 1.29
CA ALA A 42 4.58 -2.35 2.69
C ALA A 42 5.94 -2.87 3.18
N ASP A 43 6.81 -1.97 3.64
CA ASP A 43 8.18 -2.30 4.08
C ASP A 43 9.02 -3.04 3.03
N GLY A 44 8.77 -2.78 1.74
CA GLY A 44 9.44 -3.46 0.62
C GLY A 44 8.83 -4.81 0.22
N ASP A 45 7.95 -5.38 1.05
CA ASP A 45 7.17 -6.58 0.70
C ASP A 45 5.94 -6.22 -0.13
N ARG A 46 5.68 -7.02 -1.16
CA ARG A 46 4.46 -6.87 -1.97
C ARG A 46 3.25 -7.35 -1.19
N VAL A 47 2.27 -6.47 -1.00
CA VAL A 47 1.00 -6.80 -0.37
C VAL A 47 0.06 -7.42 -1.40
N PRO A 48 -0.57 -8.57 -1.10
CA PRO A 48 -1.61 -9.14 -1.94
C PRO A 48 -2.73 -8.14 -2.21
N LEU A 49 -3.22 -8.10 -3.45
CA LEU A 49 -4.28 -7.17 -3.85
C LEU A 49 -5.56 -7.33 -3.03
N ASP A 50 -5.91 -8.55 -2.65
CA ASP A 50 -7.07 -8.85 -1.81
C ASP A 50 -7.00 -8.11 -0.46
N ILE A 51 -5.81 -8.12 0.16
CA ILE A 51 -5.53 -7.38 1.41
C ILE A 51 -5.53 -5.88 1.15
N ALA A 52 -4.84 -5.42 0.10
CA ALA A 52 -4.69 -4.00 -0.20
C ALA A 52 -6.00 -3.29 -0.61
N LEU A 53 -6.98 -4.04 -1.10
CA LEU A 53 -8.29 -3.53 -1.50
C LEU A 53 -9.30 -3.51 -0.35
N ALA A 54 -9.09 -4.31 0.70
CA ALA A 54 -9.97 -4.39 1.86
C ALA A 54 -9.38 -3.63 3.07
N ARG A 55 -10.12 -2.64 3.56
CA ARG A 55 -9.65 -1.77 4.66
C ARG A 55 -9.36 -2.56 5.94
N GLU A 56 -10.23 -3.50 6.28
CA GLU A 56 -10.13 -4.26 7.53
C GLU A 56 -8.89 -5.17 7.53
N THR A 57 -8.66 -5.89 6.43
CA THR A 57 -7.49 -6.75 6.27
C THR A 57 -6.20 -5.96 6.16
N MET A 58 -6.18 -4.82 5.46
CA MET A 58 -4.99 -3.96 5.39
C MET A 58 -4.65 -3.37 6.76
N ASN A 59 -5.65 -2.98 7.54
CA ASN A 59 -5.46 -2.47 8.90
C ASN A 59 -4.89 -3.56 9.82
N ALA A 60 -5.45 -4.77 9.79
CA ALA A 60 -4.91 -5.90 10.53
C ALA A 60 -3.45 -6.21 10.11
N TYR A 61 -3.19 -6.24 8.81
CA TYR A 61 -1.86 -6.49 8.25
C TYR A 61 -0.81 -5.47 8.72
N LEU A 62 -1.17 -4.18 8.75
CA LEU A 62 -0.30 -3.13 9.26
C LEU A 62 -0.11 -3.22 10.78
N LYS A 63 -1.17 -3.55 11.54
CA LYS A 63 -1.08 -3.75 13.00
C LYS A 63 -0.17 -4.90 13.40
N GLU A 64 -0.06 -5.94 12.58
CA GLU A 64 0.85 -7.06 12.86
C GLU A 64 2.32 -6.73 12.55
N ARG A 65 2.60 -5.68 11.76
CA ARG A 65 3.94 -5.30 11.31
C ARG A 65 4.50 -4.03 11.97
N LEU A 66 3.65 -3.19 12.57
CA LEU A 66 4.01 -2.00 13.35
C LEU A 66 4.20 -2.34 14.82
#